data_AF-A0A924IPR4-F1
#
_entry.id   AF-A0A924IPR4-F1
#
_cell.length_a   1.000
_cell.length_b   1.000
_cell.length_c   1.000
_cell.angle_alpha   90.00
_cell.angle_beta   90.00
_cell.angle_gamma   90.00
#
_symmetry.space_group_name_H-M   'P 1'
#
loop_
_entity.id
_entity.type
_entity.pdbx_description
1 polymer ?
#
loop_
_entity_poly.entity_id
_entity_poly.type
_entity_poly.pdbx_seq_one_letter_code
_entity_poly.pdbx_strand_id
1 'polypeptide(L)'
;MVSKRALRGTDPLGYVPPPGPLFCPLCGRPLEPGPSVDEHHLVPRSQGGKVKMLIHRICHRKIHATLSERDLARGFNTWAALQAHPDIATFVHWVANKPSAFYDNSRRPASRR
;
A
#
# COMPACT_ATOMS: atom_id res chain seq x y z
N MET A 1 -5.43 -44.70 -31.73
CA MET A 1 -5.97 -43.33 -31.88
C MET A 1 -5.74 -42.58 -30.57
N VAL A 2 -4.61 -41.87 -30.43
CA VAL A 2 -4.27 -41.14 -29.20
C VAL A 2 -4.80 -39.72 -29.33
N SER A 3 -5.90 -39.46 -28.61
CA SER A 3 -6.51 -38.14 -28.50
C SER A 3 -5.54 -37.14 -27.89
N LYS A 4 -4.96 -36.28 -28.72
CA LYS A 4 -4.21 -35.09 -28.28
C LYS A 4 -5.20 -34.11 -27.64
N ARG A 5 -5.40 -34.24 -26.32
CA ARG A 5 -6.08 -33.21 -25.53
C ARG A 5 -5.15 -31.99 -25.47
N ALA A 6 -5.62 -30.90 -26.07
CA ALA A 6 -5.01 -29.58 -26.02
C ALA A 6 -4.82 -29.15 -24.56
N LEU A 7 -3.56 -29.04 -24.14
CA LEU A 7 -3.20 -28.34 -22.91
C LEU A 7 -3.37 -26.84 -23.19
N ARG A 8 -4.51 -26.29 -22.75
CA ARG A 8 -4.67 -24.84 -22.57
C ARG A 8 -3.64 -24.40 -21.53
N GLY A 9 -2.90 -23.35 -21.84
CA GLY A 9 -1.79 -22.84 -21.06
C GLY A 9 -2.12 -22.68 -19.58
N THR A 10 -1.47 -23.48 -18.76
CA THR A 10 -1.34 -23.28 -17.32
C THR A 10 -0.01 -22.59 -17.09
N ASP A 11 -0.04 -21.29 -16.82
CA ASP A 11 1.08 -20.61 -16.17
C ASP A 11 1.30 -21.28 -14.79
N PRO A 12 2.52 -21.73 -14.45
CA PRO A 12 2.78 -22.53 -13.26
C PRO A 12 2.65 -21.76 -11.93
N LEU A 13 2.34 -20.46 -11.95
CA LEU A 13 2.25 -19.63 -10.74
C LEU A 13 0.83 -19.25 -10.30
N GLY A 14 -0.21 -19.70 -11.02
CA GLY A 14 -1.60 -19.58 -10.54
C GLY A 14 -2.05 -18.15 -10.19
N TYR A 15 -1.46 -17.13 -10.82
CA TYR A 15 -1.81 -15.74 -10.57
C TYR A 15 -3.15 -15.41 -11.24
N VAL A 16 -4.23 -15.46 -10.46
CA VAL A 16 -5.50 -14.84 -10.82
C VAL A 16 -5.40 -13.37 -10.41
N PRO A 17 -5.19 -12.41 -11.32
CA PRO A 17 -5.23 -11.00 -10.96
C PRO A 17 -6.63 -10.67 -10.40
N PRO A 18 -6.73 -9.94 -9.28
CA PRO A 18 -8.02 -9.51 -8.74
C PRO A 18 -8.78 -8.60 -9.72
N PRO A 19 -10.12 -8.54 -9.64
CA PRO A 19 -10.94 -7.78 -10.56
C PRO A 19 -10.83 -6.28 -10.28
N GLY A 20 -10.29 -5.54 -11.26
CA GLY A 20 -10.31 -4.08 -11.31
C GLY A 20 -9.09 -3.37 -10.69
N PRO A 21 -8.78 -2.14 -11.14
CA PRO A 21 -7.72 -1.35 -10.54
C PRO A 21 -8.09 -1.05 -9.08
N LEU A 22 -7.35 -1.65 -8.14
CA LEU A 22 -7.44 -1.27 -6.74
C LEU A 22 -6.78 0.10 -6.61
N PHE A 23 -7.44 1.09 -6.02
CA PHE A 23 -6.83 2.41 -5.83
C PHE A 23 -6.28 2.54 -4.43
N CYS A 24 -5.11 3.16 -4.28
CA CYS A 24 -4.53 3.43 -2.97
C CYS A 24 -5.39 4.46 -2.23
N PRO A 25 -5.99 4.15 -1.07
CA PRO A 25 -6.85 5.07 -0.33
C PRO A 25 -6.13 6.31 0.21
N LEU A 26 -4.79 6.33 0.22
CA LEU A 26 -4.00 7.48 0.62
C LEU A 26 -3.70 8.45 -0.53
N CYS A 27 -3.33 7.93 -1.71
CA CYS A 27 -2.85 8.76 -2.83
C CYS A 27 -3.68 8.67 -4.11
N GLY A 28 -4.73 7.85 -4.13
CA GLY A 28 -5.65 7.71 -5.27
C GLY A 28 -5.07 7.03 -6.51
N ARG A 29 -3.79 6.62 -6.50
CA ARG A 29 -3.15 5.96 -7.66
C ARG A 29 -3.56 4.49 -7.78
N PRO A 30 -3.60 3.93 -9.00
CA PRO A 30 -3.84 2.51 -9.18
C PRO A 30 -2.73 1.68 -8.52
N LEU A 31 -3.15 0.57 -7.90
CA LEU A 31 -2.34 -0.43 -7.26
C LEU A 31 -2.22 -1.60 -8.23
N GLU A 32 -1.00 -1.83 -8.71
CA GLU A 32 -0.67 -3.07 -9.41
C GLU A 32 -0.33 -4.13 -8.35
N PRO A 33 -1.10 -5.23 -8.25
CA PRO A 33 -0.81 -6.28 -7.28
C PRO A 33 0.56 -6.89 -7.59
N GLY A 34 1.45 -6.90 -6.60
CA GLY A 34 2.85 -7.28 -6.78
C GLY A 34 3.76 -6.77 -5.67
N PRO A 35 5.09 -6.70 -5.89
CA PRO A 35 6.08 -6.34 -4.85
C PRO A 35 6.05 -4.85 -4.44
N SER A 36 5.15 -4.05 -5.02
CA SER A 36 5.03 -2.60 -4.82
C SER A 36 3.89 -2.20 -3.89
N VAL A 37 3.11 -3.17 -3.39
CA VAL A 37 2.00 -2.96 -2.45
C VAL A 37 2.25 -3.69 -1.13
N ASP A 38 1.85 -3.08 -0.02
CA ASP A 38 1.87 -3.64 1.33
C ASP A 38 0.47 -3.53 1.96
N GLU A 39 0.16 -4.42 2.89
CA GLU A 39 -1.01 -4.31 3.75
C GLU A 39 -0.73 -3.33 4.91
N HIS A 40 -1.62 -2.35 5.10
CA HIS A 40 -1.56 -1.41 6.23
C HIS A 40 -2.79 -1.51 7.12
N HIS A 41 -2.56 -1.40 8.44
CA HIS A 41 -3.62 -1.33 9.44
C HIS A 41 -3.72 0.12 9.93
N LEU A 42 -4.87 0.76 9.70
CA LEU A 42 -5.13 2.12 10.20
C LEU A 42 -5.19 2.18 11.73
N VAL A 43 -5.77 1.14 12.32
CA VAL A 43 -5.80 0.95 13.77
C VAL A 43 -4.77 -0.12 14.10
N PRO A 44 -3.78 0.16 14.96
CA PRO A 44 -2.83 -0.84 15.40
C PRO A 44 -3.53 -2.08 15.93
N ARG A 45 -2.96 -3.27 15.68
CA ARG A 45 -3.53 -4.55 16.11
C ARG A 45 -3.77 -4.61 17.63
N SER A 46 -2.94 -3.91 18.40
CA SER A 46 -3.04 -3.77 19.86
C SER A 46 -4.31 -3.03 20.33
N GLN A 47 -4.92 -2.22 19.47
CA GLN A 47 -6.17 -1.50 19.73
C GLN A 47 -7.38 -2.15 19.05
N GLY A 48 -7.27 -3.43 18.66
CA GLY A 48 -8.36 -4.19 18.04
C GLY A 48 -8.57 -3.93 16.55
N GLY A 49 -7.59 -3.33 15.86
CA GLY A 49 -7.67 -3.10 14.42
C GLY A 49 -7.76 -4.40 13.62
N LYS A 50 -8.91 -4.61 12.94
CA LYS A 50 -9.16 -5.79 12.08
C LYS A 50 -9.12 -5.45 10.59
N VAL A 51 -9.23 -4.17 10.23
CA VAL A 51 -9.31 -3.73 8.85
C VAL A 51 -7.91 -3.53 8.30
N LYS A 52 -7.54 -4.37 7.33
CA LYS A 52 -6.35 -4.19 6.51
C LYS A 52 -6.73 -3.60 5.17
N MET A 53 -5.91 -2.69 4.68
CA MET A 53 -6.09 -2.11 3.36
C MET A 53 -4.76 -2.12 2.61
N LEU A 54 -4.85 -2.39 1.31
CA LEU A 54 -3.70 -2.38 0.42
C LEU A 54 -3.31 -0.93 0.10
N ILE A 55 -2.02 -0.62 0.29
CA ILE A 55 -1.42 0.66 -0.08
C ILE A 55 -0.07 0.44 -0.75
N HIS A 56 0.43 1.45 -1.46
CA HIS A 56 1.80 1.38 -1.98
C HIS A 56 2.82 1.35 -0.84
N ARG A 57 3.93 0.65 -1.03
CA ARG A 57 5.04 0.58 -0.06
C ARG A 57 5.59 1.95 0.32
N ILE A 58 5.64 2.87 -0.65
CA ILE A 58 6.08 4.25 -0.40
C ILE A 58 5.11 5.02 0.50
N CYS A 59 3.80 4.83 0.30
CA CYS A 59 2.75 5.41 1.15
C CYS A 59 2.82 4.82 2.56
N HIS A 60 3.01 3.50 2.66
CA HIS A 60 3.17 2.81 3.93
C HIS A 60 4.35 3.36 4.73
N ARG A 61 5.52 3.50 4.08
CA ARG A 61 6.71 4.06 4.70
C ARG A 61 6.52 5.51 5.13
N LYS A 62 5.85 6.34 4.32
CA LYS A 62 5.57 7.73 4.70
C LYS A 62 4.72 7.80 5.97
N ILE A 63 3.67 7.00 6.09
CA ILE A 63 2.82 6.96 7.29
C ILE A 63 3.67 6.66 8.52
N HIS A 64 4.48 5.59 8.50
CA HIS A 64 5.32 5.22 9.65
C HIS A 64 6.53 6.14 9.88
N ALA A 65 6.97 6.90 8.87
CA ALA A 65 8.00 7.91 9.03
C ALA A 65 7.48 9.20 9.68
N THR A 66 6.21 9.53 9.45
CA THR A 66 5.57 10.75 9.95
C THR A 66 4.82 10.54 11.27
N LEU A 67 4.12 9.42 11.44
CA LEU A 67 3.26 9.16 12.59
C LEU A 67 3.72 7.91 13.34
N SER A 68 3.72 7.99 14.67
CA SER A 68 3.91 6.82 15.51
C SER A 68 2.62 5.99 15.61
N GLU A 69 2.74 4.73 16.05
CA GLU A 69 1.56 3.89 16.32
C GLU A 69 0.61 4.52 17.35
N ARG A 70 1.13 5.33 18.27
CA ARG A 70 0.33 6.06 19.27
C ARG A 70 -0.48 7.20 18.63
N ASP A 71 0.09 7.89 17.65
CA ASP A 71 -0.59 8.97 16.94
C ASP A 71 -1.70 8.40 16.03
N LEU A 72 -1.42 7.28 15.35
CA LEU A 72 -2.41 6.51 14.61
C LEU A 72 -3.58 6.10 15.49
N ALA A 73 -3.31 5.60 16.71
CA ALA A 73 -4.36 5.22 17.65
C ALA A 73 -5.17 6.40 18.21
N ARG A 74 -4.57 7.59 18.37
CA ARG A 74 -5.19 8.74 19.05
C ARG A 74 -6.09 9.58 18.16
N GLY A 75 -5.76 9.73 16.88
CA GLY A 75 -6.50 10.65 16.00
C GLY A 75 -6.32 10.42 14.50
N PHE A 76 -5.36 9.59 14.09
CA PHE A 76 -5.08 9.30 12.68
C PHE A 76 -5.53 7.90 12.25
N ASN A 77 -6.65 7.43 12.82
CA ASN A 77 -7.23 6.11 12.55
C ASN A 77 -8.14 6.07 11.30
N THR A 78 -8.22 7.16 10.54
CA THR A 78 -8.97 7.25 9.28
C THR A 78 -8.10 7.81 8.16
N TRP A 79 -8.38 7.44 6.91
CA TRP A 79 -7.67 7.98 5.75
C TRP A 79 -7.83 9.49 5.60
N ALA A 80 -9.00 10.03 5.94
CA ALA A 80 -9.24 11.46 5.91
C ALA A 80 -8.34 12.20 6.91
N ALA A 81 -8.20 11.66 8.13
CA ALA A 81 -7.27 12.22 9.12
C ALA A 81 -5.82 12.14 8.66
N LEU A 82 -5.40 11.03 8.04
CA LEU A 82 -4.06 10.90 7.45
C LEU A 82 -3.83 11.93 6.35
N GLN A 83 -4.78 12.11 5.44
CA GLN A 83 -4.70 13.09 4.36
C GLN A 83 -4.72 14.54 4.87
N ALA A 84 -5.36 14.80 6.01
CA ALA A 84 -5.36 16.12 6.65
C ALA A 84 -4.01 16.49 7.29
N HIS A 85 -3.12 15.52 7.55
CA HIS A 85 -1.81 15.81 8.11
C HIS A 85 -0.93 16.52 7.08
N PRO A 86 -0.35 17.70 7.38
CA PRO A 86 0.33 18.55 6.38
C PRO A 86 1.50 17.84 5.68
N ASP A 87 2.31 17.08 6.42
CA ASP A 87 3.41 16.31 5.83
C ASP A 87 2.95 15.17 4.91
N ILE A 88 1.79 14.58 5.20
CA ILE A 88 1.22 13.50 4.41
C ILE A 88 0.53 14.09 3.18
N ALA A 89 -0.24 15.17 3.33
CA ALA A 89 -0.86 15.90 2.22
C ALA A 89 0.18 16.33 1.17
N THR A 90 1.27 16.94 1.63
CA THR A 90 2.39 17.37 0.75
C THR A 90 3.00 16.19 0.01
N PHE A 91 3.20 15.06 0.72
CA PHE A 91 3.68 13.83 0.09
C PHE A 91 2.67 13.27 -0.92
N VAL A 92 1.37 13.28 -0.62
CA VAL A 92 0.32 12.79 -1.51
C VAL A 92 0.29 13.61 -2.80
N HIS A 93 0.34 14.94 -2.72
CA HIS A 93 0.42 15.79 -3.91
C HIS A 93 1.67 15.52 -4.75
N TRP A 94 2.82 15.32 -4.10
CA TRP A 94 4.05 14.98 -4.80
C TRP A 94 4.01 13.59 -5.45
N VAL A 95 3.45 12.60 -4.75
CA VAL A 95 3.44 11.20 -5.20
C VAL A 95 2.38 10.95 -6.28
N ALA A 96 1.28 11.73 -6.27
CA ALA A 96 0.21 11.65 -7.27
C ALA A 96 0.72 11.90 -8.69
N ASN A 97 1.78 12.71 -8.84
CA ASN A 97 2.41 13.02 -10.13
C ASN A 97 3.41 11.96 -10.62
N LYS A 98 3.57 10.85 -9.90
CA LYS A 98 4.53 9.78 -10.24
C LYS A 98 3.85 8.53 -10.78
N PRO A 99 4.53 7.74 -11.63
CA PRO A 99 3.96 6.48 -12.15
C PRO A 99 3.54 5.54 -11.02
N SER A 100 2.52 4.71 -11.26
CA SER A 100 1.93 3.80 -10.26
C SER A 100 2.93 2.78 -9.70
N ALA A 101 3.90 2.36 -10.52
CA ALA A 101 4.99 1.48 -10.12
C ALA A 101 6.17 2.20 -9.43
N PHE A 102 6.08 3.52 -9.21
CA PHE A 102 7.17 4.29 -8.61
C PHE A 102 7.45 3.85 -7.17
N TYR A 103 8.65 3.30 -6.97
CA TYR A 103 9.18 2.88 -5.68
C TYR A 103 10.45 3.67 -5.39
N ASP A 104 10.41 4.53 -4.38
CA ASP A 104 11.59 5.21 -3.86
C ASP A 104 12.16 4.37 -2.71
N ASN A 105 13.43 3.97 -2.81
CA ASN A 105 14.11 3.45 -1.64
C ASN A 105 14.33 4.60 -0.67
N SER A 106 13.38 4.81 0.25
CA SER A 106 13.60 5.75 1.34
C SER A 106 14.83 5.28 2.13
N ARG A 107 15.99 5.93 1.95
CA ARG A 107 17.16 5.70 2.80
C ARG A 107 16.72 5.93 4.24
N ARG A 108 16.86 4.91 5.09
CA ARG A 108 16.63 5.08 6.53
C ARG A 108 17.64 6.13 7.03
N PRO A 109 17.23 7.21 7.72
CA PRO A 109 18.19 8.04 8.41
C PRO A 109 18.92 7.17 9.44
N ALA A 110 20.25 7.18 9.38
CA ALA A 110 21.10 6.44 10.28
C ALA A 110 20.86 6.96 11.70
N SER A 111 20.33 6.10 12.57
CA SER A 111 20.14 6.29 14.01
C SER A 111 19.08 7.33 14.47
N ARG A 112 18.02 6.83 15.11
CA ARG A 112 17.54 7.41 16.38
C ARG A 112 18.03 6.45 17.47
N ARG A 113 19.06 6.86 18.21
CA ARG A 113 19.62 6.13 19.34
C ARG A 113 19.22 6.85 20.62
#